data_AF-A0A351AFY9-F1
#
_entry.id   AF-A0A351AFY9-F1
#
_cell.length_a   1.000
_cell.length_b   1.000
_cell.length_c   1.000
_cell.angle_alpha   90.00
_cell.angle_beta   90.00
_cell.angle_gamma   90.00
#
_symmetry.space_group_name_H-M   'P 1'
#
loop_
_entity.id
_entity.type
_entity.pdbx_description
1 polymer ?
#
loop_
_entity_poly.entity_id
_entity_poly.type
_entity_poly.pdbx_seq_one_letter_code
_entity_poly.pdbx_strand_id
1 'polypeptide(L)' 'MQRLKDGNVRYATGYAKHPRQDSGGRLNVSQSQAPFAIVLTCADSRVAPEIVFDQGLGDLFVVR' A
#
# COMPACT_ATOMS: atom_id res chain seq x y z
N MET A 1 0.00 4.44 -12.20
CA MET A 1 1.34 4.93 -11.79
C MET A 1 1.30 6.16 -10.89
N GLN A 2 0.55 7.23 -11.23
CA GLN A 2 0.53 8.48 -10.45
C GLN A 2 0.24 8.27 -8.96
N ARG A 3 -0.76 7.43 -8.64
CA ARG A 3 -1.14 7.09 -7.26
C ARG A 3 0.01 6.53 -6.40
N LEU A 4 0.91 5.73 -6.98
CA LEU A 4 2.10 5.23 -6.29
C LEU A 4 3.11 6.36 -6.05
N LYS A 5 3.36 7.19 -7.06
CA LYS A 5 4.26 8.35 -6.92
C LYS A 5 3.79 9.31 -5.84
N ASP A 6 2.51 9.67 -5.84
CA ASP A 6 1.93 10.57 -4.84
C ASP A 6 2.03 9.99 -3.43
N GLY A 7 1.80 8.68 -3.31
CA GLY A 7 1.96 7.98 -2.03
C GLY A 7 3.40 7.94 -1.55
N ASN A 8 4.35 7.70 -2.44
CA ASN A 8 5.76 7.75 -2.10
C ASN A 8 6.21 9.15 -1.67
N VAL A 9 5.73 10.21 -2.32
CA VAL A 9 6.00 11.58 -1.89
C VAL A 9 5.49 11.82 -0.46
N ARG A 10 4.29 11.32 -0.11
CA ARG A 10 3.76 11.43 1.26
C ARG A 10 4.62 10.67 2.28
N TYR A 11 5.02 9.45 1.95
CA TYR A 11 5.93 8.67 2.79
C TYR A 11 7.27 9.39 3.00
N ALA A 12 7.91 9.82 1.92
CA ALA A 12 9.24 10.46 1.95
C ALA A 12 9.25 11.80 2.69
N THR A 13 8.12 12.51 2.74
CA THR A 13 7.98 13.80 3.42
C THR A 13 7.47 13.67 4.86
N GLY A 14 7.17 12.46 5.34
CA GLY A 14 6.66 12.23 6.69
C GLY A 14 5.17 12.54 6.88
N TYR A 15 4.42 12.71 5.79
CA TYR A 15 2.97 13.01 5.78
C TYR A 15 2.13 11.84 5.26
N ALA A 16 2.53 10.61 5.57
CA ALA A 16 1.80 9.41 5.22
C ALA A 16 0.37 9.45 5.80
N LYS A 17 -0.62 8.99 5.02
CA LYS A 17 -2.03 9.01 5.41
C LYS A 17 -2.51 7.67 5.96
N HIS A 18 -1.78 6.59 5.71
CA HIS A 18 -2.16 5.24 6.15
C HIS A 18 -3.60 4.86 5.73
N PRO A 19 -3.97 4.99 4.45
CA PRO A 19 -5.35 4.83 4.02
C PRO A 19 -5.85 3.40 4.27
N ARG A 20 -7.12 3.23 4.68
CA ARG A 20 -7.81 1.92 4.80
C ARG A 20 -7.06 0.87 5.64
N GLN A 21 -6.38 1.30 6.71
CA GLN A 21 -5.72 0.40 7.68
C GLN A 21 -6.55 0.20 8.96
N ASP A 22 -7.72 0.83 9.04
CA ASP A 22 -8.66 0.72 10.15
C ASP A 22 -9.51 -0.56 10.08
N SER A 23 -10.42 -0.73 11.06
CA SER A 23 -11.32 -1.88 11.12
C SER A 23 -12.23 -1.97 9.89
N GLY A 24 -12.75 -0.83 9.42
CA GLY A 24 -13.58 -0.77 8.21
C GLY A 24 -12.82 -1.23 6.97
N GLY A 25 -11.58 -0.77 6.79
CA GLY A 25 -10.70 -1.22 5.70
C GLY A 25 -10.47 -2.74 5.72
N ARG A 26 -10.23 -3.33 6.90
CA ARG A 26 -10.06 -4.78 7.06
C ARG A 26 -11.31 -5.58 6.68
N LEU A 27 -12.48 -5.14 7.13
CA LEU A 27 -13.76 -5.78 6.81
C LEU A 27 -14.04 -5.73 5.30
N ASN A 28 -13.71 -4.62 4.63
CA ASN A 28 -13.93 -4.47 3.20
C ASN A 28 -13.11 -5.48 2.38
N VAL A 29 -11.83 -5.68 2.73
CA VAL A 29 -10.94 -6.58 1.98
C VAL A 29 -11.13 -8.07 2.32
N SER A 30 -11.87 -8.40 3.38
CA SER A 30 -12.07 -9.81 3.78
C SER A 30 -12.99 -10.57 2.83
N GLN A 31 -13.86 -9.86 2.10
CA GLN A 31 -14.81 -10.46 1.16
C GLN A 31 -14.21 -10.59 -0.24
N SER A 32 -13.48 -9.57 -0.70
CA SER A 32 -12.80 -9.57 -1.98
C SER A 32 -11.68 -8.53 -2.00
N GLN A 33 -10.75 -8.68 -2.96
CA GLN A 33 -9.69 -7.71 -3.22
C GLN A 33 -9.68 -7.33 -4.69
N ALA A 34 -9.39 -6.07 -4.97
CA ALA A 34 -9.25 -5.53 -6.32
C ALA A 34 -8.03 -4.59 -6.37
N PRO A 35 -6.80 -5.13 -6.21
CA PRO A 35 -5.59 -4.33 -6.22
C PRO A 35 -5.41 -3.65 -7.57
N PHE A 36 -5.00 -2.37 -7.55
CA PHE A 36 -4.83 -1.59 -8.78
C PHE A 36 -3.42 -1.76 -9.40
N ALA A 37 -2.50 -2.37 -8.67
CA ALA A 37 -1.13 -2.61 -9.10
C ALA A 37 -0.56 -3.87 -8.47
N ILE A 38 0.36 -4.51 -9.20
CA ILE A 38 1.23 -5.56 -8.70
C ILE A 38 2.62 -4.96 -8.46
N VAL A 39 3.23 -5.26 -7.32
CA VAL A 39 4.62 -4.88 -7.01
C VAL A 39 5.43 -6.14 -6.78
N LEU A 40 6.42 -6.36 -7.64
CA LEU A 40 7.50 -7.33 -7.42
C LEU A 40 8.64 -6.61 -6.71
N THR A 41 9.00 -7.06 -5.52
CA THR A 41 10.03 -6.41 -4.69
C THR A 41 10.98 -7.44 -4.08
N CYS A 42 12.10 -6.96 -3.55
CA CYS A 42 12.99 -7.76 -2.71
C CYS A 42 12.33 -8.07 -1.36
N ALA A 43 12.67 -9.21 -0.76
CA ALA A 43 12.28 -9.60 0.59
C ALA A 43 12.97 -8.78 1.72
N ASP A 44 13.78 -7.78 1.39
CA ASP A 44 14.42 -6.88 2.36
C ASP A 44 13.37 -6.25 3.30
N SER A 45 13.54 -6.46 4.60
CA SER A 45 12.57 -6.06 5.63
C SER A 45 12.35 -4.54 5.72
N ARG A 46 13.26 -3.75 5.16
CA ARG A 46 13.18 -2.27 5.16
C ARG A 46 12.30 -1.74 4.03
N VAL A 47 11.91 -2.59 3.06
CA VAL A 47 11.20 -2.18 1.85
C VAL A 47 9.83 -2.86 1.81
N ALA A 48 8.90 -2.37 2.62
CA ALA A 48 7.49 -2.75 2.56
C ALA A 48 6.74 -1.84 1.56
N PRO A 49 6.30 -2.35 0.38
CA PRO A 49 5.71 -1.49 -0.66
C PRO A 49 4.47 -0.73 -0.20
N GLU A 50 3.62 -1.33 0.63
CA GLU A 50 2.42 -0.72 1.16
C GLU A 50 2.74 0.52 2.02
N ILE A 51 3.87 0.50 2.74
CA ILE A 51 4.36 1.61 3.55
C ILE A 51 5.02 2.67 2.65
N VAL A 52 5.98 2.25 1.82
CA VAL A 52 6.79 3.15 0.97
C VAL A 52 5.93 3.91 -0.04
N PHE A 53 4.83 3.30 -0.51
CA PHE A 53 3.86 3.94 -1.40
C PHE A 53 2.62 4.48 -0.68
N ASP A 54 2.58 4.50 0.65
CA ASP A 54 1.45 4.97 1.46
C ASP A 54 0.09 4.46 0.93
N GLN A 55 0.00 3.14 0.75
CA GLN A 55 -1.21 2.44 0.32
C GLN A 55 -1.82 1.64 1.48
N GLY A 56 -3.09 1.29 1.29
CA GLY A 56 -3.90 0.56 2.23
C GLY A 56 -4.04 -0.90 1.91
N LEU A 57 -4.83 -1.58 2.74
CA LEU A 57 -5.21 -2.96 2.50
C LEU A 57 -5.98 -3.09 1.17
N GLY A 58 -5.66 -4.13 0.40
CA GLY A 58 -6.31 -4.44 -0.87
C GLY A 58 -5.92 -3.54 -2.05
N ASP A 59 -5.01 -2.57 -1.85
CA ASP A 59 -4.58 -1.66 -2.91
C ASP A 59 -3.51 -2.26 -3.82
N LEU A 60 -2.58 -3.01 -3.23
CA LEU A 60 -1.43 -3.61 -3.89
C LEU A 60 -1.48 -5.11 -3.76
N PHE A 61 -1.17 -5.81 -4.86
CA PHE A 61 -0.79 -7.21 -4.81
C PHE A 61 0.74 -7.27 -4.78
N VAL A 62 1.32 -7.80 -3.72
CA VAL A 62 2.77 -7.78 -3.51
C VAL A 62 3.34 -9.18 -3.64
N VAL A 63 4.39 -9.31 -4.43
CA VAL A 63 5.25 -10.49 -4.52
C VAL A 63 6.63 -10.10 -4.00
N ARG A 64 7.15 -10.87 -3.04
CA ARG A 64 8.46 -10.65 -2.39
C ARG A 64 9.39 -11.82 -2.63
#